data_AF-A0A388NRA8-F1
#
_entry.id   AF-A0A388NRA8-F1
#
_cell.length_a   1.000
_cell.length_b   1.000
_cell.length_c   1.000
_cell.angle_alpha   90.00
_cell.angle_beta   90.00
_cell.angle_gamma   90.00
#
_symmetry.space_group_name_H-M   'P 1'
#
loop_
_entity.id
_entity.type
_entity.pdbx_description
1 polymer ?
#
loop_
_entity_poly.entity_id
_entity_poly.type
_entity_poly.pdbx_seq_one_letter_code
_entity_poly.pdbx_strand_id
1 'polypeptide(L)'
;MGVHPAHFYTPFYCYAYSFGQLLVLALYQRYKKQGARFTPHYLKILAYGGSASPQHILEEAGIDITKPAFWQGGFDFISGLLDELESGLD
;
A
#
# COMPACT_ATOMS: atom_id res chain seq x y z
N MET A 1 -24.15 -20.76 -17.44
CA MET A 1 -23.78 -19.35 -17.66
C MET A 1 -23.00 -18.91 -16.44
N GLY A 2 -21.66 -19.01 -16.48
CA GLY A 2 -20.81 -18.66 -15.34
C GLY A 2 -20.82 -17.15 -15.14
N VAL A 3 -21.17 -16.71 -13.94
CA VAL A 3 -20.97 -15.31 -13.52
C VAL A 3 -19.47 -15.08 -13.37
N HIS A 4 -18.82 -14.73 -14.47
CA HIS A 4 -17.46 -14.20 -14.40
C HIS A 4 -17.51 -12.85 -13.68
N PRO A 5 -16.69 -12.64 -12.63
CA PRO A 5 -16.71 -11.37 -11.91
C PRO A 5 -16.48 -10.21 -12.88
N ALA A 6 -17.33 -9.18 -12.81
CA ALA A 6 -17.30 -8.02 -13.72
C ALA A 6 -15.92 -7.34 -13.80
N HIS A 7 -15.07 -7.57 -12.80
CA HIS A 7 -13.77 -6.97 -12.57
C HIS A 7 -12.67 -7.56 -13.48
N PHE A 8 -12.92 -8.73 -14.09
CA PHE A 8 -12.01 -9.34 -15.07
C PHE A 8 -12.12 -8.72 -16.46
N TYR A 9 -13.19 -7.97 -16.74
CA TYR A 9 -13.44 -7.40 -18.07
C TYR A 9 -12.83 -6.00 -18.25
N THR A 10 -12.37 -5.36 -17.18
CA THR A 10 -11.58 -4.13 -17.27
C THR A 10 -10.10 -4.48 -17.15
N PRO A 11 -9.31 -4.34 -18.23
CA PRO A 11 -7.90 -4.69 -18.19
C PRO A 11 -7.18 -3.89 -17.09
N PHE A 12 -6.29 -4.55 -16.36
CA PHE A 12 -5.50 -3.99 -15.24
C PHE A 12 -6.26 -3.57 -13.98
N TYR A 13 -7.58 -3.79 -13.89
CA TYR A 13 -8.34 -3.42 -12.69
C TYR A 13 -7.96 -4.26 -11.45
N CYS A 14 -7.78 -5.58 -11.61
CA CYS A 14 -7.29 -6.44 -10.53
C CYS A 14 -5.88 -6.04 -10.05
N TYR A 15 -5.04 -5.55 -10.96
CA TYR A 15 -3.71 -5.04 -10.60
C TYR A 15 -3.81 -3.82 -9.68
N ALA A 16 -4.73 -2.90 -9.95
CA ALA A 16 -4.93 -1.71 -9.13
C ALA A 16 -5.28 -2.06 -7.66
N TYR A 17 -6.03 -3.15 -7.42
CA TYR A 17 -6.28 -3.62 -6.06
C TYR A 17 -5.04 -4.17 -5.37
N SER A 18 -4.31 -5.07 -6.03
CA SER A 18 -3.08 -5.63 -5.44
C SER A 18 -2.05 -4.54 -5.19
N PHE A 19 -1.90 -3.61 -6.13
CA PHE A 19 -1.08 -2.43 -5.99
C PHE A 19 -1.53 -1.56 -4.80
N GLY A 20 -2.82 -1.20 -4.74
CA GLY A 20 -3.37 -0.37 -3.67
C GLY A 20 -3.23 -1.01 -2.29
N GLN A 21 -3.49 -2.31 -2.19
CA GLN A 21 -3.33 -3.06 -0.95
C GLN A 21 -1.88 -3.04 -0.47
N LEU A 22 -0.93 -3.41 -1.34
CA LEU A 22 0.48 -3.43 -0.97
C LEU A 22 1.01 -2.03 -0.65
N LEU A 23 0.53 -1.00 -1.36
CA LEU A 23 0.85 0.40 -1.09
C LEU A 23 0.42 0.81 0.32
N VAL A 24 -0.84 0.54 0.70
CA VAL A 24 -1.34 0.88 2.04
C VAL A 24 -0.55 0.16 3.14
N LEU A 25 -0.23 -1.12 2.96
CA LEU A 25 0.57 -1.87 3.92
C LEU A 25 1.98 -1.29 4.08
N ALA A 26 2.64 -0.91 2.97
CA ALA A 26 3.95 -0.27 3.01
C ALA A 26 3.91 1.11 3.69
N LEU A 27 2.88 1.92 3.42
CA LEU A 27 2.68 3.21 4.09
C LEU A 27 2.42 3.01 5.60
N TYR A 28 1.62 2.00 5.96
CA TYR A 28 1.34 1.69 7.35
C TYR A 28 2.59 1.21 8.11
N GLN A 29 3.41 0.37 7.49
CA GLN A 29 4.70 -0.03 8.06
C GLN A 29 5.60 1.19 8.31
N ARG A 30 5.60 2.16 7.39
CA ARG A 30 6.35 3.41 7.56
C ARG A 30 5.79 4.25 8.70
N TYR A 31 4.47 4.33 8.85
CA TYR A 31 3.82 4.94 10.01
C TYR A 31 4.23 4.26 11.32
N LYS A 32 4.20 2.92 11.41
CA LYS A 32 4.66 2.19 12.62
C LYS A 32 6.11 2.54 13.00
N LYS A 33 6.99 2.75 12.01
CA LYS A 33 8.41 3.11 12.23
C LYS A 33 8.62 4.59 12.58
N GLN A 34 7.85 5.51 11.99
CA GLN A 34 8.09 6.96 12.07
C GLN A 34 7.15 7.69 13.02
N GLY A 35 6.01 7.08 13.36
CA GLY A 35 4.96 7.65 14.19
C GLY A 35 4.33 8.90 13.56
N ALA A 36 3.98 9.88 14.40
CA ALA A 36 3.33 11.13 14.01
C ALA A 36 4.11 11.96 12.97
N ARG A 37 5.43 11.74 12.82
CA ARG A 37 6.23 12.39 11.78
C ARG A 37 5.80 12.01 10.37
N PHE A 38 5.14 10.87 10.19
CA PHE A 38 4.64 10.42 8.89
C PHE A 38 3.29 11.05 8.52
N THR A 39 2.51 11.53 9.50
CA THR A 39 1.15 12.06 9.29
C THR A 39 1.09 13.17 8.22
N PRO A 40 2.00 14.16 8.19
CA PRO A 40 1.97 15.20 7.15
C PRO A 40 2.15 14.64 5.73
N HIS A 41 2.97 13.60 5.56
CA HIS A 41 3.18 12.94 4.27
C HIS A 41 1.90 12.24 3.80
N TYR A 42 1.23 11.53 4.70
CA TYR A 42 -0.04 10.87 4.39
C TYR A 42 -1.15 11.86 4.05
N LEU A 43 -1.25 12.97 4.81
CA LEU A 43 -2.22 14.03 4.52
C LEU A 43 -1.95 14.69 3.16
N LYS A 44 -0.68 14.87 2.78
CA LYS A 44 -0.32 15.38 1.45
C LYS A 44 -0.86 14.46 0.35
N ILE A 45 -0.71 13.13 0.47
CA ILE A 45 -1.26 12.15 -0.50
C ILE A 45 -2.78 12.32 -0.63
N LEU A 46 -3.50 12.36 0.50
CA LEU A 46 -4.95 12.47 0.49
C LEU A 46 -5.45 13.80 -0.11
N ALA A 47 -4.71 14.89 0.08
CA ALA A 47 -5.07 16.20 -0.43
C ALA A 47 -5.10 16.29 -1.97
N TYR A 48 -4.36 15.44 -2.68
CA TYR A 48 -4.41 15.39 -4.16
C TYR A 48 -5.71 14.78 -4.70
N GLY A 49 -6.37 13.91 -3.93
CA GLY A 49 -7.48 13.11 -4.46
C GLY A 49 -7.06 12.35 -5.72
N GLY A 50 -7.67 12.71 -6.86
CA GLY A 50 -7.36 12.14 -8.19
C GLY A 50 -6.77 13.15 -9.19
N SER A 51 -6.28 14.31 -8.73
CA SER A 51 -5.86 15.40 -9.62
C SER A 51 -4.51 15.17 -10.32
N ALA A 52 -3.78 14.11 -9.95
CA ALA A 52 -2.46 13.77 -10.50
C ALA A 52 -2.23 12.26 -10.54
N SER A 53 -1.15 11.83 -11.20
CA SER A 53 -0.80 10.41 -11.25
C SER A 53 -0.35 9.88 -9.88
N PRO A 54 -0.61 8.60 -9.55
CA PRO A 54 -0.19 8.01 -8.28
C PRO A 54 1.31 8.15 -8.00
N GLN A 55 2.13 7.98 -9.04
CA GLN A 55 3.58 8.15 -8.93
C GLN A 55 3.95 9.58 -8.50
N HIS A 56 3.40 10.60 -9.16
CA HIS A 56 3.69 11.98 -8.84
C HIS A 56 3.23 12.35 -7.42
N ILE A 57 2.03 11.92 -7.03
CA ILE A 57 1.48 12.17 -5.68
C ILE A 57 2.40 11.58 -4.60
N LEU A 58 2.89 10.35 -4.82
CA LEU A 58 3.75 9.65 -3.85
C LEU A 58 5.16 10.26 -3.81
N GLU A 59 5.73 10.62 -4.96
CA GLU A 59 7.02 11.33 -5.03
C GLU A 59 6.96 12.66 -4.27
N GLU A 60 5.90 13.43 -4.47
CA GLU A 60 5.63 14.68 -3.74
C GLU A 60 5.48 14.47 -2.23
N ALA A 61 5.00 13.31 -1.81
CA ALA A 61 4.93 12.90 -0.40
C ALA A 61 6.27 12.31 0.12
N GLY A 62 7.35 12.32 -0.68
CA GLY A 62 8.66 11.79 -0.30
C GLY A 62 8.73 10.26 -0.31
N ILE A 63 7.91 9.62 -1.15
CA ILE A 63 7.81 8.16 -1.31
C ILE A 63 8.13 7.79 -2.75
N ASP A 64 9.26 7.11 -2.94
CA ASP A 64 9.66 6.58 -4.23
C ASP A 64 9.19 5.13 -4.38
N ILE A 65 8.12 4.95 -5.16
CA ILE A 65 7.53 3.63 -5.44
C ILE A 65 8.32 2.79 -6.45
N THR A 66 9.36 3.35 -7.08
CA THR A 66 10.22 2.59 -7.99
C THR A 66 11.26 1.75 -7.22
N LYS A 67 11.43 2.00 -5.91
CA LYS A 67 12.39 1.30 -5.07
C LYS A 67 11.80 0.01 -4.49
N PRO A 68 12.40 -1.17 -4.74
CA PRO A 68 11.94 -2.42 -4.14
C PRO A 68 11.90 -2.39 -2.61
N ALA A 69 12.83 -1.66 -1.98
CA ALA A 69 12.88 -1.50 -0.53
C ALA A 69 11.62 -0.86 0.07
N PHE A 70 10.90 -0.03 -0.70
CA PHE A 70 9.62 0.52 -0.26
C PHE A 70 8.58 -0.60 -0.12
N TRP A 71 8.46 -1.44 -1.15
CA TRP A 71 7.52 -2.56 -1.20
C TRP A 71 7.84 -3.66 -0.19
N GLN A 72 9.13 -3.88 0.09
CA GLN A 72 9.58 -4.81 1.12
C GLN A 72 8.94 -4.49 2.49
N GLY A 73 8.74 -3.21 2.82
CA GLY A 73 8.06 -2.84 4.06
C GLY A 73 6.62 -3.36 4.17
N GLY A 74 5.90 -3.49 3.06
CA GLY A 74 4.55 -4.08 3.06
C GLY A 74 4.59 -5.59 3.35
N PHE A 75 5.58 -6.29 2.78
CA PHE A 75 5.80 -7.71 3.07
C PHE A 75 6.28 -7.94 4.51
N ASP A 76 7.19 -7.12 5.02
CA ASP A 76 7.66 -7.20 6.41
C ASP A 76 6.49 -7.06 7.39
N PHE A 77 5.51 -6.21 7.07
CA PHE A 77 4.31 -6.07 7.89
C PHE A 77 3.46 -7.34 7.88
N ILE A 78 3.24 -7.95 6.72
CA ILE A 78 2.52 -9.22 6.61
C ILE A 78 3.25 -10.33 7.36
N SER A 79 4.57 -10.44 7.21
CA SER A 79 5.39 -11.40 7.94
C SER A 79 5.23 -11.24 9.45
N GLY A 80 5.27 -10.00 9.96
CA GLY A 80 5.03 -9.76 11.39
C GLY A 80 3.63 -10.20 11.87
N LEU A 81 2.60 -10.07 11.03
CA LEU A 81 1.26 -10.60 11.37
C LEU A 81 1.22 -12.14 11.41
N LEU A 82 2.00 -12.81 10.55
CA LEU A 82 2.13 -14.26 10.58
C LEU A 82 2.85 -14.71 11.85
N ASP A 83 3.95 -14.04 12.21
CA ASP A 83 4.69 -14.33 13.45
C ASP A 83 3.80 -14.14 14.69
N GLU A 84 3.01 -13.06 14.73
CA GLU A 84 2.04 -12.80 15.81
C GLU A 84 0.99 -13.92 15.91
N LEU A 85 0.46 -14.38 14.76
CA LEU A 85 -0.51 -15.47 14.71
C LEU A 85 0.07 -16.80 15.20
N GLU A 86 1.28 -17.15 14.76
CA GLU A 86 1.97 -18.38 15.17
C GLU A 86 2.23 -18.40 16.69
N SER A 87 2.70 -17.28 17.25
CA SER A 87 2.97 -17.18 18.69
C SER A 87 1.73 -17.30 19.58
N GLY A 88 0.53 -17.03 19.04
CA GLY A 88 -0.74 -17.16 19.76
C GLY A 88 -1.40 -18.54 19.64
N LEU A 89 -0.82 -19.44 18.84
CA LEU A 89 -1.27 -20.82 18.67
C LEU A 89 -0.52 -21.81 19.58
N ASP A 90 0.57 -21.36 20.22
CA ASP A 90 1.34 -22.07 21.25
C ASP A 90 0.76 -21.82 22.67
#